data_AF-A0A859FKN1-F1
#
_entry.id   AF-A0A859FKN1-F1
#
_cell.length_a   1.000
_cell.length_b   1.000
_cell.length_c   1.000
_cell.angle_alpha   90.00
_cell.angle_beta   90.00
_cell.angle_gamma   90.00
#
_symmetry.space_group_name_H-M   'P 1'
#
loop_
_entity.id
_entity.type
_entity.pdbx_description
1 polymer ?
#
loop_
_entity_poly.entity_id
_entity_poly.type
_entity_poly.pdbx_seq_one_letter_code
_entity_poly.pdbx_strand_id
1 'polypeptide(L)'
;MKQLFEEPKTAKQVATELDHTPGNVHYHIKKLLEGELLTLVEERKVGGVMEKYYQSVAGTFYAPDEARDPVLRESFDSDHTTSLMTRVELTTSERDQMQEEFADFLEKWVERSTKAVGEARQEYSVGINIVSTKPKYETNGEDD
;
A
#
# COMPACT_ATOMS: atom_id res chain seq x y z
N MET A 1 3.53 -2.13 7.81
CA MET A 1 4.00 -0.75 7.50
C MET A 1 3.01 0.20 8.15
N LYS A 2 3.31 0.65 9.36
CA LYS A 2 2.32 1.22 10.28
C LYS A 2 2.67 2.62 10.80
N GLN A 3 3.66 3.28 10.20
CA GLN A 3 4.27 4.47 10.80
C GLN A 3 3.30 5.64 10.99
N LEU A 4 2.35 5.86 10.07
CA LEU A 4 1.33 6.91 10.20
C LEU A 4 -0.05 6.35 10.55
N PHE A 5 -0.24 5.02 10.55
CA PHE A 5 -1.53 4.42 10.90
C PHE A 5 -1.68 4.22 12.41
N GLU A 6 -0.61 3.76 13.08
CA GLU A 6 -0.65 3.49 14.52
C GLU A 6 -0.62 4.75 15.36
N GLU A 7 0.25 5.71 15.02
CA GLU A 7 0.39 6.96 15.77
C GLU A 7 0.55 8.17 14.84
N PRO A 8 -0.01 9.34 15.21
CA PRO A 8 0.22 10.57 14.48
C PRO A 8 1.68 11.00 14.50
N LYS A 9 2.23 11.41 13.36
CA LYS A 9 3.62 11.89 13.27
C LYS A 9 3.74 13.19 12.50
N THR A 10 4.75 13.97 12.85
CA THR A 10 5.15 15.15 12.09
C THR A 10 5.93 14.76 10.83
N ALA A 11 5.94 15.66 9.84
CA ALA A 11 6.77 15.50 8.65
C ALA A 11 8.26 15.29 8.96
N LYS A 12 8.74 15.89 10.05
CA LYS A 12 10.12 15.74 10.51
C LYS A 12 10.38 14.35 11.07
N GLN A 13 9.48 13.81 11.90
CA GLN A 13 9.59 12.46 12.45
C GLN A 13 9.56 11.41 11.33
N VAL A 14 8.65 11.55 10.37
CA VAL A 14 8.59 10.66 9.19
C VAL A 14 9.89 10.74 8.37
N ALA A 15 10.43 11.94 8.15
CA ALA A 15 11.71 12.10 7.45
C ALA A 15 12.88 11.41 8.16
N THR A 16 12.95 11.53 9.49
CA THR A 16 13.95 10.83 10.29
C THR A 16 13.80 9.31 10.21
N GLU A 17 12.58 8.79 10.26
CA GLU A 17 12.33 7.35 10.21
C GLU A 17 12.60 6.72 8.84
N LEU A 18 12.38 7.47 7.77
CA LEU A 18 12.63 6.99 6.40
C LEU A 18 14.06 7.28 5.91
N ASP A 19 14.92 7.90 6.73
CA ASP A 19 16.25 8.38 6.34
C ASP A 19 16.23 9.29 5.09
N HIS A 20 15.17 10.11 4.97
CA HIS A 20 14.99 11.08 3.89
C HIS A 20 15.13 12.52 4.40
N THR A 21 15.33 13.46 3.48
CA THR A 21 15.37 14.89 3.83
C THR A 21 13.96 15.41 4.19
N PRO A 22 13.83 16.34 5.16
CA PRO A 22 12.54 16.92 5.54
C PRO A 22 11.79 17.58 4.38
N GLY A 23 12.51 18.17 3.41
CA GLY A 23 11.93 18.81 2.24
C GLY A 23 11.19 17.82 1.32
N ASN A 24 11.79 16.64 1.06
CA ASN A 24 11.17 15.62 0.23
C ASN A 24 9.92 15.03 0.90
N VAL A 25 9.98 14.74 2.20
CA VAL A 25 8.84 14.19 2.93
C VAL A 25 7.68 15.18 3.03
N HIS A 26 7.95 16.48 3.19
CA HIS A 26 6.90 17.49 3.26
C HIS A 26 6.07 17.56 1.95
N TYR A 27 6.74 17.42 0.80
CA TYR A 27 6.08 17.34 -0.49
C TYR A 27 5.13 16.13 -0.58
N HIS A 28 5.61 14.94 -0.17
CA HIS A 28 4.79 13.72 -0.19
C HIS A 28 3.62 13.79 0.79
N ILE A 29 3.81 14.31 2.00
CA ILE A 29 2.69 14.50 2.96
C ILE A 29 1.62 15.42 2.37
N LYS A 30 2.01 16.51 1.71
CA LYS A 30 1.04 17.39 1.04
C LYS A 30 0.26 16.64 -0.04
N LYS A 31 0.94 15.83 -0.86
CA LYS A 31 0.27 15.01 -1.90
C LYS A 31 -0.67 13.96 -1.32
N LEU A 32 -0.28 13.33 -0.22
CA LEU A 32 -1.12 12.35 0.47
C LEU A 32 -2.35 13.01 1.15
N LEU A 33 -2.22 14.24 1.66
CA LEU A 33 -3.36 15.03 2.16
C LEU A 33 -4.29 15.46 1.01
N GLU A 34 -3.74 15.90 -0.12
CA GLU A 34 -4.52 16.24 -1.33
C GLU A 34 -5.31 15.03 -1.85
N GLY A 35 -4.75 13.82 -1.73
CA GLY A 35 -5.41 12.56 -2.08
C GLY A 35 -6.24 11.94 -0.96
N GLU A 36 -6.46 12.64 0.16
CA GLU A 36 -7.24 12.17 1.32
C GLU A 36 -6.73 10.86 1.96
N LEU A 37 -5.45 10.53 1.75
CA LEU A 37 -4.78 9.34 2.31
C LEU A 37 -4.22 9.60 3.71
N LEU A 38 -3.93 10.86 4.03
CA LEU A 38 -3.57 11.34 5.37
C LEU A 38 -4.58 12.39 5.84
N THR A 39 -4.64 12.59 7.15
CA THR A 39 -5.36 13.71 7.77
C THR A 39 -4.50 14.38 8.84
N LEU A 40 -4.70 15.68 9.04
CA LEU A 40 -4.09 16.45 10.13
C LEU A 40 -4.95 16.26 11.39
N VAL A 41 -4.43 15.53 12.37
CA VAL A 41 -5.18 15.18 13.59
C VAL A 41 -4.87 16.08 14.78
N GLU A 42 -3.69 16.73 14.79
CA GLU A 42 -3.27 17.59 15.90
C GLU A 42 -2.31 18.69 15.43
N GLU A 43 -2.46 19.89 16.02
CA GLU A 43 -1.46 20.95 15.97
C GLU A 43 -1.05 21.33 17.40
N ARG A 44 0.25 21.26 17.72
CA ARG A 44 0.77 21.60 19.04
C ARG A 44 1.99 22.50 18.98
N LYS A 45 2.15 23.38 19.96
CA LYS A 45 3.31 24.28 20.05
C LYS A 45 4.41 23.64 20.89
N VAL A 46 5.53 23.30 20.27
CA VAL A 46 6.71 22.70 20.93
C VAL A 46 7.91 23.60 20.71
N GLY A 47 8.55 24.04 21.79
CA GLY A 47 9.75 24.89 21.70
C GLY A 47 9.55 26.22 20.96
N GLY A 48 8.31 26.75 20.97
CA GLY A 48 7.96 27.99 20.25
C GLY A 48 7.53 27.79 18.80
N VAL A 49 7.67 26.58 18.23
CA VAL A 49 7.30 26.23 16.86
C VAL A 49 5.98 25.47 16.86
N MET A 50 5.11 25.77 15.89
CA MET A 50 3.89 24.98 15.66
C MET A 50 4.22 23.71 14.88
N GLU A 51 3.95 22.56 15.49
CA GLU A 51 4.10 21.24 14.88
C GLU A 51 2.74 20.70 14.46
N LYS A 52 2.70 20.07 13.28
CA LYS A 52 1.51 19.45 12.69
C LYS A 52 1.69 17.94 12.66
N TYR A 53 0.72 17.21 13.19
CA TYR A 53 0.73 15.75 13.32
C TYR A 53 -0.26 15.14 12.35
N TYR A 54 0.24 14.27 11.48
CA TYR A 54 -0.54 13.63 10.43
C TYR A 54 -0.76 12.16 10.76
N GLN A 55 -1.92 11.62 10.39
CA GLN A 55 -2.26 10.21 10.55
C GLN A 55 -2.89 9.67 9.26
N SER A 56 -2.62 8.40 8.94
CA SER A 56 -3.25 7.69 7.83
C SER A 56 -4.71 7.43 8.11
N VAL A 57 -5.56 7.62 7.09
CA VAL A 57 -7.00 7.36 7.20
C VAL A 57 -7.33 5.86 7.24
N ALA A 58 -6.42 5.02 6.73
CA ALA A 58 -6.56 3.57 6.71
C ALA A 58 -5.19 2.87 6.82
N GLY A 59 -5.19 1.62 7.28
CA GLY A 59 -4.01 0.75 7.30
C GLY A 59 -3.76 0.07 5.96
N THR A 60 -4.78 -0.02 5.11
CA THR A 60 -4.74 -0.63 3.77
C THR A 60 -5.60 0.17 2.82
N PHE A 61 -5.08 0.40 1.61
CA PHE A 61 -5.79 1.08 0.54
C PHE A 61 -5.95 0.13 -0.65
N TYR A 62 -7.17 0.04 -1.17
CA TYR A 62 -7.46 -0.72 -2.38
C TYR A 62 -7.44 0.23 -3.58
N ALA A 63 -6.47 0.06 -4.46
CA ALA A 63 -6.34 0.86 -5.67
C ALA A 63 -7.32 0.36 -6.74
N PRO A 64 -8.03 1.25 -7.46
CA PRO A 64 -8.72 0.88 -8.69
C PRO A 64 -7.70 0.42 -9.76
N ASP A 65 -8.16 -0.31 -10.78
CA ASP A 65 -7.28 -0.92 -11.80
C ASP A 65 -6.35 0.11 -12.47
N GLU A 66 -6.80 1.34 -12.69
CA GLU A 66 -6.01 2.41 -13.31
C GLU A 66 -4.87 2.90 -12.39
N ALA A 67 -5.02 2.73 -11.08
CA ALA A 67 -4.06 3.10 -10.05
C ALA A 67 -3.17 1.93 -9.61
N ARG A 68 -3.23 0.79 -10.32
CA ARG A 68 -2.33 -0.34 -10.13
C ARG A 68 -0.87 0.10 -10.28
N ASP A 69 -0.02 -0.36 -9.37
CA ASP A 69 1.43 -0.16 -9.40
C ASP A 69 1.97 -0.44 -10.82
N PRO A 70 2.61 0.55 -11.47
CA PRO A 70 3.18 0.40 -12.80
C PRO A 70 4.14 -0.77 -12.94
N VAL A 71 4.88 -1.12 -11.88
CA VAL A 71 5.85 -2.22 -11.86
C VAL A 71 5.15 -3.59 -11.93
N LEU A 72 3.90 -3.68 -11.49
CA LEU A 72 3.10 -4.90 -11.53
C LEU A 72 2.31 -5.09 -12.84
N ARG A 73 2.56 -4.27 -13.86
CA ARG A 73 1.93 -4.38 -15.18
C ARG A 73 2.73 -5.32 -16.07
N GLU A 74 2.05 -6.11 -16.90
CA GLU A 74 2.72 -7.06 -17.82
C GLU A 74 3.72 -6.37 -18.77
N SER A 75 3.53 -5.09 -19.07
CA SER A 75 4.40 -4.31 -19.94
C SER A 75 5.69 -3.82 -19.29
N PHE A 76 5.90 -4.05 -18.00
CA PHE A 76 7.07 -3.54 -17.29
C PHE A 76 8.29 -4.44 -17.53
N ASP A 77 9.40 -3.84 -17.98
CA ASP A 77 10.66 -4.55 -18.26
C ASP A 77 11.48 -4.70 -16.97
N SER A 78 11.27 -5.80 -16.26
CA SER A 78 11.94 -6.11 -14.99
C SER A 78 13.16 -7.02 -15.18
N ASP A 79 14.23 -6.79 -14.43
CA ASP A 79 15.36 -7.72 -14.33
C ASP A 79 14.94 -9.12 -13.82
N HIS A 80 13.92 -9.18 -12.95
CA HIS A 80 13.38 -10.42 -12.41
C HIS A 80 11.86 -10.34 -12.21
N THR A 81 11.14 -11.32 -12.74
CA THR A 81 9.71 -11.54 -12.53
C THR A 81 9.44 -13.01 -12.22
N THR A 82 8.59 -13.27 -11.23
CA THR A 82 8.05 -14.61 -10.93
C THR A 82 6.52 -14.55 -10.98
N SER A 83 5.89 -15.51 -11.66
CA SER A 83 4.43 -15.64 -11.72
C SER A 83 3.99 -16.99 -11.14
N LEU A 84 3.14 -16.94 -10.11
CA LEU A 84 2.54 -18.11 -9.49
C LEU A 84 1.02 -18.04 -9.66
N MET A 85 0.44 -19.05 -10.30
CA MET A 85 -1.00 -19.12 -10.53
C MET A 85 -1.57 -20.48 -10.10
N THR A 86 -2.74 -20.45 -9.45
CA THR A 86 -3.51 -21.64 -9.11
C THR A 86 -5.01 -21.34 -9.24
N ARG A 87 -5.82 -22.37 -9.45
CA ARG A 87 -7.27 -22.28 -9.42
C ARG A 87 -7.77 -22.74 -8.06
N VAL A 88 -8.60 -21.93 -7.43
CA VAL A 88 -9.23 -22.22 -6.14
C VAL A 88 -10.71 -21.89 -6.25
N GLU A 89 -11.55 -22.72 -5.63
CA GLU A 89 -12.98 -22.45 -5.48
C GLU A 89 -13.19 -21.84 -4.10
N LEU A 90 -13.79 -20.65 -4.06
CA LEU A 90 -13.99 -19.87 -2.85
C LEU A 90 -15.39 -19.26 -2.85
N THR A 91 -16.01 -19.19 -1.68
CA THR A 91 -17.10 -18.26 -1.42
C THR A 91 -16.58 -16.81 -1.37
N THR A 92 -17.48 -15.83 -1.41
CA THR A 92 -17.11 -14.41 -1.27
C THR A 92 -16.41 -14.14 0.06
N SER A 93 -16.88 -14.74 1.15
CA SER A 93 -16.26 -14.57 2.47
C SER A 93 -14.86 -15.18 2.54
N GLU A 94 -14.64 -16.36 1.96
CA GLU A 94 -13.33 -16.99 1.93
C GLU A 94 -12.35 -16.23 1.02
N ARG A 95 -12.84 -15.65 -0.08
CA ARG A 95 -12.05 -14.74 -0.93
C ARG A 95 -11.58 -13.52 -0.14
N ASP A 96 -12.48 -12.87 0.59
CA ASP A 96 -12.17 -11.66 1.36
C ASP A 96 -11.20 -12.00 2.50
N GLN A 97 -11.42 -13.12 3.20
CA GLN A 97 -10.49 -13.63 4.20
C GLN A 97 -9.09 -13.92 3.61
N MET A 98 -9.01 -14.57 2.45
CA MET A 98 -7.74 -14.83 1.77
C MET A 98 -7.00 -13.53 1.41
N GLN A 99 -7.72 -12.48 1.02
CA GLN A 99 -7.15 -11.17 0.76
C GLN A 99 -6.54 -10.56 2.03
N GLU A 100 -7.26 -10.62 3.15
CA GLU A 100 -6.78 -10.15 4.46
C GLU A 100 -5.53 -10.92 4.92
N GLU A 101 -5.57 -12.25 4.86
CA GLU A 101 -4.44 -13.11 5.24
C GLU A 101 -3.19 -12.83 4.39
N PHE A 102 -3.37 -12.55 3.09
CA PHE A 102 -2.26 -12.17 2.22
C PHE A 102 -1.71 -10.78 2.56
N ALA A 103 -2.57 -9.81 2.88
CA ALA A 103 -2.13 -8.48 3.34
C ALA A 103 -1.30 -8.59 4.63
N ASP A 104 -1.77 -9.36 5.62
CA ASP A 104 -1.06 -9.65 6.86
C ASP A 104 0.29 -10.35 6.61
N PHE A 105 0.32 -11.27 5.64
CA PHE A 105 1.55 -11.93 5.24
C PHE A 105 2.57 -10.94 4.66
N LEU A 106 2.14 -10.05 3.75
CA LEU A 106 3.02 -9.01 3.20
C LEU A 106 3.50 -8.04 4.28
N GLU A 107 2.64 -7.66 5.23
CA GLU A 107 3.04 -6.79 6.34
C GLU A 107 4.22 -7.39 7.14
N LYS A 108 4.19 -8.69 7.45
CA LYS A 108 5.29 -9.38 8.14
C LYS A 108 6.62 -9.27 7.36
N TRP A 109 6.57 -9.34 6.03
CA TRP A 109 7.76 -9.20 5.19
C TRP A 109 8.25 -7.75 5.09
N VAL A 110 7.34 -6.78 5.06
CA VAL A 110 7.71 -5.36 5.14
C VAL A 110 8.43 -5.09 6.45
N GLU A 111 7.89 -5.52 7.59
CA GLU A 111 8.56 -5.34 8.89
C GLU A 111 9.95 -5.98 8.90
N ARG A 112 10.08 -7.20 8.38
CA ARG A 112 11.37 -7.89 8.28
C ARG A 112 12.37 -7.13 7.39
N SER A 113 11.91 -6.56 6.28
CA SER A 113 12.74 -5.79 5.37
C SER A 113 13.24 -4.48 6.00
N THR A 114 12.43 -3.81 6.83
CA THR A 114 12.81 -2.56 7.51
C THR A 114 13.81 -2.75 8.64
N LYS A 115 13.80 -3.90 9.33
CA LYS A 115 14.62 -4.16 10.53
C LYS A 115 16.04 -4.65 10.25
N ALA A 116 16.34 -5.07 9.03
CA ALA A 116 17.59 -5.78 8.77
C ALA A 116 18.63 -4.89 8.07
N VAL A 117 19.85 -4.95 8.62
CA VAL A 117 20.96 -4.02 8.36
C VAL A 117 22.16 -4.82 7.84
N GLY A 118 22.84 -4.32 6.80
CA GLY A 118 24.16 -4.81 6.38
C GLY A 118 24.20 -5.75 5.16
N GLU A 119 23.05 -6.11 4.58
CA GLU A 119 23.00 -6.88 3.31
C GLU A 119 22.53 -5.99 2.16
N ALA A 120 23.11 -6.17 0.97
CA ALA A 120 22.64 -5.52 -0.24
C ALA A 120 21.21 -6.01 -0.55
N ARG A 121 20.27 -5.07 -0.67
CA ARG A 121 18.85 -5.35 -0.91
C ARG A 121 18.38 -4.64 -2.15
N GLN A 122 17.48 -5.32 -2.85
CA GLN A 122 16.72 -4.78 -3.96
C GLN A 122 15.26 -4.71 -3.55
N GLU A 123 14.58 -3.65 -3.97
CA GLU A 123 13.15 -3.47 -3.80
C GLU A 123 12.39 -4.32 -4.83
N TYR A 124 11.30 -4.95 -4.40
CA TYR A 124 10.42 -5.74 -5.25
C TYR A 124 8.98 -5.32 -5.00
N SER A 125 8.24 -5.01 -6.06
CA SER A 125 6.78 -4.90 -5.98
C SER A 125 6.17 -6.31 -5.95
N VAL A 126 5.31 -6.57 -4.97
CA VAL A 126 4.59 -7.84 -4.83
C VAL A 126 3.10 -7.54 -4.75
N GLY A 127 2.30 -8.24 -5.56
CA GLY A 127 0.85 -8.12 -5.54
C GLY A 127 0.16 -9.43 -5.88
N ILE A 128 -1.12 -9.52 -5.54
CA ILE A 128 -2.00 -10.63 -5.93
C ILE A 128 -3.12 -10.12 -6.82
N ASN A 129 -3.45 -10.93 -7.83
CA ASN A 129 -4.65 -10.74 -8.63
C ASN A 129 -5.61 -11.90 -8.35
N ILE A 130 -6.80 -11.60 -7.83
CA ILE A 130 -7.87 -12.59 -7.69
C ILE A 130 -8.95 -12.28 -8.73
N VAL A 131 -9.13 -13.17 -9.70
CA VAL A 131 -10.01 -12.95 -10.86
C VAL A 131 -11.04 -14.06 -10.92
N SER A 132 -12.32 -13.70 -11.03
CA SER A 132 -13.40 -14.65 -11.30
C SER A 132 -13.19 -15.28 -12.68
N THR A 133 -13.37 -16.60 -12.77
CA THR A 133 -13.36 -17.31 -14.05
C THR A 133 -14.61 -17.02 -14.90
N LYS A 134 -15.69 -16.53 -14.27
CA LYS A 134 -16.88 -16.04 -14.97
C LYS A 134 -16.65 -14.61 -15.46
N PRO A 135 -16.76 -14.32 -16.76
CA PRO A 135 -16.65 -12.97 -17.30
C PRO A 135 -17.82 -12.09 -16.82
N LYS A 136 -17.59 -10.77 -16.78
CA LYS A 136 -18.56 -9.77 -16.28
C LYS A 136 -19.84 -9.64 -17.13
N TYR A 137 -19.95 -10.32 -18.28
CA TYR A 137 -21.13 -10.32 -19.16
C TYR A 137 -21.35 -11.70 -19.82
N GLU A 138 -22.29 -12.47 -19.28
CA GLU A 138 -23.15 -13.38 -20.06
C GLU A 138 -24.57 -13.15 -19.57
N THR A 139 -25.22 -12.12 -20.14
CA THR A 139 -26.67 -11.95 -20.09
C THR A 139 -27.17 -11.72 -21.51
N ASN A 140 -27.93 -12.71 -21.98
CA ASN A 140 -28.96 -12.69 -23.02
C ASN A 140 -28.56 -12.78 -24.50
N GLY A 141 -29.09 -13.84 -25.11
CA GLY A 141 -29.09 -14.22 -26.52
C GLY A 141 -28.88 -15.73 -26.56
N GLU A 142 -29.89 -16.60 -26.52
CA GLU A 142 -30.99 -16.70 -27.47
C GLU A 142 -32.27 -17.22 -26.78
N ASP A 143 -33.33 -16.41 -26.80
CA ASP A 143 -34.69 -16.91 -27.04
C ASP A 143 -34.99 -16.50 -28.50
N ASP A 144 -35.00 -17.47 -29.41
CA ASP A 144 -35.84 -17.53 -30.61
C ASP A 144 -35.86 -18.97 -31.16
#